data_AF-I0HQ74-F1
#
_entry.id   AF-I0HQ74-F1
#
_cell.length_a   1.000
_cell.length_b   1.000
_cell.length_c   1.000
_cell.angle_alpha   90.00
_cell.angle_beta   90.00
_cell.angle_gamma   90.00
#
_symmetry.space_group_name_H-M   'P 1'
#
loop_
_entity.id
_entity.type
_entity.pdbx_description
1 polymer ?
#
loop_
_entity_poly.entity_id
_entity_poly.type
_entity_poly.pdbx_seq_one_letter_code
_entity_poly.pdbx_strand_id
1 'polypeptide(L)' 'MIEDDRDIVATTQFLDSSDHPLWKYSDAVMHRKCFEAWDQRQFFVDEYNRLLGSAVFLGSFKHPMDDDGNVTTVSVHN' A
#
# COMPACT_ATOMS: atom_id res chain seq x y z
N MET A 1 2.98 -20.09 7.41
CA MET A 1 3.54 -19.43 8.60
C MET A 1 4.38 -18.28 8.10
N ILE A 2 4.02 -17.05 8.48
CA ILE A 2 4.86 -15.88 8.25
C ILE A 2 5.87 -15.92 9.41
N GLU A 3 7.15 -16.15 9.10
CA GLU A 3 8.23 -16.06 10.09
C GLU A 3 8.46 -14.58 10.42
N ASP A 4 8.59 -14.27 11.71
CA ASP A 4 8.59 -12.92 12.31
C ASP A 4 9.60 -11.88 11.75
N ASP A 5 10.52 -12.28 10.88
CA ASP A 5 11.57 -11.41 10.32
C ASP A 5 11.49 -11.24 8.79
N ARG A 6 10.43 -11.73 8.14
CA ARG A 6 10.24 -11.49 6.71
C ARG A 6 9.45 -10.21 6.52
N ASP A 7 10.15 -9.13 6.19
CA ASP A 7 9.56 -7.89 5.69
C ASP A 7 8.39 -8.20 4.74
N ILE A 8 7.17 -7.89 5.16
CA ILE A 8 5.96 -8.03 4.36
C ILE A 8 5.41 -6.65 3.99
N VAL A 9 4.72 -6.62 2.86
CA VAL A 9 3.87 -5.53 2.40
C VAL A 9 2.45 -6.04 2.49
N ALA A 10 1.60 -5.33 3.23
CA ALA A 10 0.21 -5.68 3.42
C ALA A 10 -0.63 -4.40 3.47
N THR A 11 -1.78 -4.43 2.80
CA THR A 11 -2.75 -3.33 2.79
C THR A 11 -4.12 -3.87 3.17
N THR A 12 -4.99 -2.99 3.68
CA THR A 12 -6.43 -3.28 3.71
C THR A 12 -6.98 -3.18 2.30
N GLN A 13 -8.06 -3.91 1.99
CA GLN A 13 -8.77 -3.77 0.72
C GLN A 13 -9.09 -2.29 0.46
N PHE A 14 -8.48 -1.72 -0.58
CA PHE A 14 -8.61 -0.29 -0.92
C PHE A 14 -9.22 -0.05 -2.31
N LEU A 15 -9.44 -1.13 -3.07
CA LEU A 15 -10.14 -1.09 -4.36
C LEU A 15 -11.53 -1.72 -4.24
N ASP A 16 -12.56 -0.97 -4.61
CA ASP A 16 -13.95 -1.44 -4.53
C ASP A 16 -14.38 -2.26 -5.75
N SER A 17 -13.81 -2.00 -6.92
CA SER A 17 -14.24 -2.63 -8.18
C SER A 17 -13.39 -3.85 -8.54
N SER A 18 -14.04 -5.00 -8.72
CA SER A 18 -13.43 -6.24 -9.20
C SER A 18 -12.86 -6.17 -10.62
N ASP A 19 -13.27 -5.15 -11.38
CA ASP A 19 -12.78 -4.93 -12.74
C ASP A 19 -11.42 -4.23 -12.75
N HIS A 20 -10.98 -3.68 -11.60
CA HIS A 20 -9.66 -3.07 -11.50
C HIS A 20 -8.58 -4.16 -11.61
N PRO A 21 -7.55 -4.02 -12.47
CA PRO A 21 -6.51 -5.04 -12.66
C PRO A 21 -5.78 -5.44 -11.37
N LEU A 22 -5.73 -4.50 -10.40
CA LEU A 22 -5.09 -4.70 -9.10
C LEU A 22 -6.04 -5.15 -7.98
N TRP A 23 -7.34 -5.32 -8.24
CA TRP A 23 -8.34 -5.61 -7.21
C TRP A 23 -8.02 -6.86 -6.40
N LYS A 24 -7.50 -7.91 -7.06
CA LYS A 24 -7.11 -9.16 -6.38
C LYS A 24 -5.85 -9.05 -5.53
N TYR A 25 -5.15 -7.91 -5.61
CA TYR A 25 -3.92 -7.63 -4.87
C TYR A 25 -4.11 -6.57 -3.79
N SER A 26 -5.25 -5.87 -3.75
CA SER A 26 -5.43 -4.73 -2.83
C SER A 26 -5.54 -5.08 -1.36
N ASP A 27 -5.79 -6.34 -1.01
CA ASP A 27 -5.71 -6.87 0.35
C ASP A 27 -4.70 -8.02 0.49
N ALA A 28 -3.86 -8.23 -0.53
CA ALA A 28 -2.89 -9.31 -0.54
C ALA A 28 -1.71 -9.01 0.40
N VAL A 29 -1.21 -10.07 1.04
CA VAL A 29 0.05 -10.04 1.79
C VAL A 29 1.17 -10.56 0.88
N MET A 30 2.21 -9.75 0.69
CA MET A 30 3.38 -10.10 -0.12
C MET A 30 4.66 -9.97 0.71
N HIS A 31 5.68 -10.77 0.42
CA HIS A 31 7.03 -10.46 0.91
C HIS A 31 7.55 -9.21 0.21
N ARG A 32 8.28 -8.35 0.91
CA ARG A 32 8.84 -7.10 0.37
C ARG A 32 9.70 -7.31 -0.87
N LYS A 33 10.57 -8.33 -0.86
CA LYS A 33 11.36 -8.70 -2.05
C LYS A 33 10.51 -9.07 -3.27
N CYS A 34 9.38 -9.74 -3.05
CA CYS A 34 8.46 -10.08 -4.14
C CYS A 34 7.74 -8.84 -4.65
N PHE A 35 7.39 -7.91 -3.76
CA PHE A 35 6.80 -6.63 -4.12
C PHE A 35 7.78 -5.75 -4.92
N GLU A 36 9.03 -5.65 -4.47
CA GLU A 36 10.09 -4.88 -5.14
C GLU A 36 10.36 -5.37 -6.57
N ALA A 37 10.30 -6.69 -6.79
CA ALA A 37 10.50 -7.33 -8.09
C ALA A 37 9.23 -7.39 -8.96
N TRP A 38 8.09 -6.88 -8.49
CA TRP A 38 6.82 -6.99 -9.20
C TRP A 38 6.66 -5.88 -10.24
N ASP A 39 6.42 -6.25 -11.50
CA ASP A 39 6.29 -5.28 -12.60
C ASP A 39 5.14 -4.27 -12.41
N GLN A 40 4.10 -4.62 -11.65
CA GLN A 40 2.97 -3.71 -11.38
C GLN A 40 3.15 -2.89 -10.11
N ARG A 41 4.30 -2.99 -9.43
CA ARG A 41 4.59 -2.31 -8.17
C ARG A 41 4.30 -0.82 -8.23
N GLN A 42 4.81 -0.12 -9.24
CA GLN A 42 4.61 1.32 -9.35
C GLN A 42 3.12 1.67 -9.51
N PHE A 43 2.40 0.93 -10.37
CA PHE A 43 0.97 1.14 -10.58
C PHE A 43 0.17 0.90 -9.29
N PHE A 44 0.59 -0.07 -8.47
CA PHE A 44 0.00 -0.33 -7.17
C PHE A 44 0.25 0.81 -6.17
N VAL A 45 1.49 1.28 -6.05
CA VAL A 45 1.87 2.39 -5.15
C VAL A 45 1.11 3.66 -5.52
N ASP A 46 1.05 3.99 -6.81
CA ASP A 46 0.35 5.16 -7.31
C ASP A 46 -1.15 5.11 -6.98
N GLU A 47 -1.79 3.95 -7.21
CA GLU A 47 -3.22 3.78 -6.97
C GLU A 47 -3.56 3.77 -5.47
N TYR A 48 -2.71 3.14 -4.65
CA TYR A 48 -2.82 3.20 -3.19
C TYR A 48 -2.70 4.63 -2.68
N ASN A 49 -1.69 5.37 -3.14
CA ASN A 49 -1.45 6.75 -2.71
C ASN A 49 -2.58 7.69 -3.16
N ARG A 50 -3.14 7.45 -4.34
CA ARG A 50 -4.28 8.19 -4.88
C ARG A 50 -5.53 8.01 -4.00
N LEU A 51 -5.80 6.80 -3.53
CA LEU A 51 -7.03 6.46 -2.81
C LEU A 51 -6.93 6.60 -1.29
N LEU A 52 -5.85 6.11 -0.69
CA LEU A 52 -5.65 6.06 0.76
C LEU A 52 -4.48 6.93 1.24
N GLY A 53 -3.36 6.95 0.52
CA GLY A 53 -2.15 7.66 1.00
C GLY A 53 -2.32 9.17 1.14
N SER A 54 -3.23 9.76 0.37
CA SER A 54 -3.59 11.18 0.47
C SER A 54 -4.75 11.48 1.44
N ALA A 55 -5.47 10.44 1.89
CA ALA A 55 -6.60 10.59 2.79
C ALA A 55 -6.11 11.04 4.17
N VAL A 56 -6.68 12.15 4.66
CA VAL A 56 -6.38 12.67 5.99
C VAL A 56 -7.25 11.94 6.99
N PHE A 57 -6.70 10.92 7.66
CA PHE A 57 -7.41 10.19 8.70
C PHE A 57 -7.30 10.97 10.02
N LEU A 58 -8.45 11.26 10.66
CA LEU A 58 -8.54 12.02 11.92
C LEU A 58 -7.78 13.37 11.89
N GLY A 59 -7.87 14.07 10.76
CA GLY A 59 -7.51 15.50 10.64
C GLY A 59 -6.03 15.84 10.47
N SER A 60 -5.09 14.93 10.77
CA SER A 60 -3.67 15.32 10.87
C SER A 60 -2.67 14.34 10.26
N PHE A 61 -3.08 13.18 9.74
CA PHE A 61 -2.13 12.18 9.26
C PHE A 61 -2.49 11.67 7.87
N LYS A 62 -1.45 11.50 7.06
CA LYS A 62 -1.47 10.79 5.79
C LYS A 62 -0.66 9.51 5.91
N HIS A 63 -1.03 8.53 5.13
CA HIS A 63 -0.39 7.21 5.13
C HIS A 63 0.17 6.85 3.75
N PRO A 64 1.12 7.62 3.18
CA PRO A 64 1.66 7.29 1.87
C PRO A 64 2.47 6.00 1.92
N MET A 65 2.40 5.25 0.83
CA MET A 65 3.23 4.11 0.54
C MET A 65 4.46 4.53 -0.27
N ASP A 66 5.63 4.13 0.20
CA ASP A 66 6.91 4.28 -0.49
C ASP A 66 7.07 3.18 -1.58
N ASP A 67 8.04 3.34 -2.48
CA ASP A 67 8.25 2.41 -3.59
C ASP A 67 8.62 0.98 -3.16
N ASP A 68 9.09 0.78 -1.92
CA ASP A 68 9.38 -0.53 -1.32
C ASP A 68 8.15 -1.17 -0.63
N GLY A 69 7.01 -0.48 -0.66
CA GLY A 69 5.76 -0.94 -0.05
C GLY A 69 5.64 -0.64 1.44
N ASN A 70 6.55 0.16 2.00
CA ASN A 70 6.42 0.65 3.36
C ASN A 70 5.37 1.77 3.43
N VAL A 71 4.44 1.69 4.38
CA VAL A 71 3.44 2.74 4.62
C VAL A 71 3.91 3.60 5.79
N THR A 72 4.24 4.84 5.51
CA THR A 72 4.70 5.78 6.54
C THR A 72 3.54 6.60 7.10
N THR A 73 3.70 7.19 8.28
CA THR A 73 2.72 8.14 8.83
C THR A 73 3.32 9.54 8.76
N VAL A 74 2.73 10.39 7.94
CA VAL A 74 3.18 11.77 7.73
C VAL A 74 2.19 12.72 8.39
N SER A 75 2.68 13.57 9.29
CA SER A 75 1.85 14.61 9.92
C SER A 75 1.63 15.77 8.94
N VAL A 76 0.39 16.18 8.79
CA VAL A 76 -0.01 17.35 8.02
C VAL A 76 -0.04 18.55 8.99
N HIS A 77 1.13 19.12 9.30
CA HIS A 77 1.19 20.45 9.93
C HIS A 77 1.04 21.50 8.84
N ASN A 78 0.02 22.34 8.98
CA ASN A 78 -0.25 23.50 8.12
C ASN A 78 0.57 24.70 8.59
#